data_AF-A0A7W0EZJ0-F1
#
_entry.id   AF-A0A7W0EZJ0-F1
#
_cell.length_a   1.000
_cell.length_b   1.000
_cell.length_c   1.000
_cell.angle_alpha   90.00
_cell.angle_beta   90.00
_cell.angle_gamma   90.00
#
_symmetry.space_group_name_H-M   'P 1'
#
loop_
_entity.id
_entity.type
_entity.pdbx_description
1 polymer ?
#
loop_
_entity_poly.entity_id
_entity_poly.type
_entity_poly.pdbx_seq_one_letter_code
_entity_poly.pdbx_strand_id
1 'polypeptide(L)'
;MRFFRTGMMKKNMGMVFILALVLAQSFLFVSGCASLGTRQARPKSPLPKEKVPRGIEELVKIKVTPEFNFGFDRMRPGVLQHLDRQYTYDVVPPELMNGLLFQGIHRPPKGTAIEIELLAPAKIYFFFHHREDGGYTDIFSKLKGWKRSAMFPQYDIHHGDHGLNMVMYQLEADAGIYAIAPTTKDRACFSIVFQPKNR
;
A
#
# COMPACT_ATOMS: atom_id res chain seq x y z
N MET A 1 -10.55 -43.68 45.68
CA MET A 1 -11.77 -44.47 45.96
C MET A 1 -12.91 -43.48 46.20
N ARG A 2 -14.04 -43.57 45.45
CA ARG A 2 -15.31 -42.83 45.61
C ARG A 2 -15.28 -41.32 45.26
N PHE A 3 -16.26 -40.68 44.62
CA PHE A 3 -17.49 -41.06 43.88
C PHE A 3 -17.92 -39.85 43.02
N PHE A 4 -18.70 -40.12 41.97
CA PHE A 4 -19.37 -39.23 41.02
C PHE A 4 -20.06 -37.97 41.59
N ARG A 5 -20.19 -36.93 40.74
CA ARG A 5 -21.48 -36.25 40.52
C ARG A 5 -21.59 -35.66 39.11
N THR A 6 -22.56 -36.20 38.38
CA THR A 6 -23.13 -35.74 37.12
C THR A 6 -24.06 -34.55 37.37
N GLY A 7 -24.14 -33.63 36.41
CA GLY A 7 -25.10 -32.53 36.38
C GLY A 7 -25.59 -32.30 34.95
N MET A 8 -26.76 -32.86 34.66
CA MET A 8 -27.50 -32.78 33.40
C MET A 8 -28.66 -31.78 33.54
N MET A 9 -29.26 -31.40 32.40
CA MET A 9 -30.53 -30.67 32.20
C MET A 9 -30.40 -29.13 32.14
N LYS A 10 -31.06 -28.41 31.21
CA LYS A 10 -32.43 -28.60 30.70
C LYS A 10 -32.60 -27.93 29.32
N LYS A 11 -33.45 -28.56 28.52
CA LYS A 11 -34.02 -28.11 27.24
C LYS A 11 -34.79 -26.80 27.41
N ASN A 12 -34.83 -25.98 26.37
CA ASN A 12 -36.04 -25.20 26.06
C ASN A 12 -36.31 -25.25 24.56
N MET A 13 -37.51 -25.74 24.29
CA MET A 13 -38.13 -26.01 23.00
C MET A 13 -39.18 -24.92 22.83
N GLY A 14 -39.10 -24.15 21.74
CA GLY A 14 -39.99 -23.04 21.46
C GLY A 14 -40.25 -22.95 19.97
N MET A 15 -41.13 -23.84 19.52
CA MET A 15 -41.77 -23.90 18.20
C MET A 15 -42.92 -22.88 18.18
N VAL A 16 -43.06 -22.05 17.15
CA VAL A 16 -44.36 -21.69 16.52
C VAL A 16 -44.10 -21.06 15.14
N PHE A 17 -44.78 -21.65 14.15
CA PHE A 17 -44.98 -21.22 12.77
C PHE A 17 -45.83 -19.94 12.68
N ILE A 18 -45.51 -19.03 11.75
CA ILE A 18 -46.53 -18.28 10.99
C ILE A 18 -46.14 -18.22 9.51
N LEU A 19 -47.12 -18.62 8.71
CA LEU A 19 -47.23 -18.74 7.26
C LEU A 19 -47.53 -17.36 6.62
N ALA A 20 -47.48 -17.35 5.28
CA ALA A 20 -48.15 -16.41 4.35
C ALA A 20 -47.41 -15.08 4.06
N LEU A 21 -47.48 -14.48 2.87
CA LEU A 21 -47.88 -14.85 1.50
C LEU A 21 -47.60 -13.57 0.68
N VAL A 22 -47.04 -13.70 -0.53
CA VAL A 22 -47.25 -12.86 -1.73
C VAL A 22 -47.25 -11.33 -1.58
N LEU A 23 -46.33 -10.66 -2.29
CA LEU A 23 -46.72 -9.67 -3.30
C LEU A 23 -45.55 -9.38 -4.25
N ALA A 24 -45.72 -9.80 -5.50
CA ALA A 24 -44.98 -9.32 -6.64
C ALA A 24 -45.33 -7.85 -6.88
N GLN A 25 -44.32 -7.00 -7.03
CA GLN A 25 -44.46 -5.74 -7.76
C GLN A 25 -43.33 -5.62 -8.78
N SER A 26 -43.74 -5.87 -10.01
CA SER A 26 -43.05 -5.51 -11.24
C SER A 26 -42.84 -3.99 -11.25
N PHE A 27 -41.60 -3.53 -11.19
CA PHE A 27 -41.27 -2.17 -11.59
C PHE A 27 -40.65 -2.16 -12.98
N LEU A 28 -41.31 -1.35 -13.81
CA LEU A 28 -41.01 -1.03 -15.18
C LEU A 28 -39.64 -0.35 -15.33
N PHE A 29 -38.95 -0.77 -16.40
CA PHE A 29 -38.19 0.06 -17.34
C PHE A 29 -37.63 1.40 -16.83
N VAL A 30 -36.31 1.44 -16.67
CA VAL A 30 -35.51 2.61 -17.10
C VAL A 30 -34.42 2.09 -18.02
N SER A 31 -34.71 2.08 -19.33
CA SER A 31 -33.69 2.02 -20.38
C SER A 31 -32.96 3.37 -20.37
N GLY A 32 -31.99 3.50 -19.48
CA GLY A 32 -31.05 4.62 -19.48
C GLY A 32 -30.05 4.43 -20.61
N CYS A 33 -30.05 5.36 -21.57
CA CYS A 33 -29.02 5.51 -22.58
C CYS A 33 -27.62 5.39 -21.97
N ALA A 34 -26.94 4.26 -22.20
CA ALA A 34 -25.50 4.19 -22.03
C ALA A 34 -24.87 4.97 -23.18
N SER A 35 -24.67 6.28 -22.99
CA SER A 35 -23.74 7.01 -23.83
C SER A 35 -22.36 6.40 -23.58
N LEU A 36 -21.89 5.60 -24.55
CA LEU A 36 -20.49 5.23 -24.70
C LEU A 36 -19.69 6.50 -24.95
N GLY A 37 -19.45 7.26 -23.88
CA GLY A 37 -18.42 8.27 -23.84
C GLY A 37 -17.10 7.53 -24.02
N THR A 38 -16.56 7.59 -25.22
CA THR A 38 -15.17 7.23 -25.48
C THR A 38 -14.32 8.00 -24.48
N ARG A 39 -13.75 7.29 -23.49
CA ARG A 39 -12.73 7.86 -22.59
C ARG A 39 -11.62 8.40 -23.48
N GLN A 40 -11.62 9.71 -23.71
CA GLN A 40 -10.45 10.38 -24.28
C GLN A 40 -9.31 10.12 -23.31
N ALA A 41 -8.34 9.32 -23.76
CA ALA A 41 -7.08 9.17 -23.07
C ALA A 41 -6.50 10.59 -22.91
N ARG A 42 -6.32 11.04 -21.66
CA ARG A 42 -5.62 12.30 -21.40
C ARG A 42 -4.28 12.25 -22.15
N PRO A 43 -3.91 13.30 -22.89
CA PRO A 43 -2.63 13.34 -23.56
C PRO A 43 -1.51 13.14 -22.55
N LYS A 44 -0.59 12.22 -22.88
CA LYS A 44 0.64 11.93 -22.14
C LYS A 44 1.52 13.18 -22.14
N SER A 45 1.32 14.10 -21.20
CA SER A 45 2.34 15.10 -20.91
C SER A 45 3.42 14.40 -20.08
N PRO A 46 4.67 14.27 -20.55
CA PRO A 46 5.75 13.88 -19.68
C PRO A 46 5.81 14.94 -18.58
N LEU A 47 5.52 14.55 -17.33
CA LEU A 47 5.75 15.45 -16.22
C LEU A 47 7.22 15.91 -16.30
N PRO A 48 7.51 17.20 -16.12
CA PRO A 48 8.87 17.69 -16.13
C PRO A 48 9.65 16.87 -15.12
N LYS A 49 10.71 16.19 -15.57
CA LYS A 49 11.67 15.54 -14.66
C LYS A 49 12.36 16.67 -13.91
N GLU A 50 11.79 17.06 -12.77
CA GLU A 50 12.42 18.01 -11.87
C GLU A 50 13.80 17.42 -11.53
N LYS A 51 14.86 18.20 -11.77
CA LYS A 51 16.22 17.71 -11.57
C LYS A 51 16.32 17.23 -10.13
N VAL A 52 16.68 15.94 -9.96
CA VAL A 52 16.95 15.30 -8.67
C VAL A 52 17.68 16.31 -7.78
N PRO A 53 17.11 16.72 -6.63
CA PRO A 53 17.76 17.66 -5.74
C PRO A 53 19.19 17.20 -5.44
N ARG A 54 20.18 18.05 -5.72
CA ARG A 54 21.57 17.79 -5.31
C ARG A 54 21.60 17.44 -3.82
N GLY A 55 22.32 16.37 -3.46
CA GLY A 55 22.45 15.90 -2.07
C GLY A 55 21.55 14.73 -1.66
N ILE A 56 20.76 14.13 -2.56
CA ILE A 56 20.01 12.89 -2.26
C ILE A 56 20.97 11.70 -2.04
N GLU A 57 22.03 11.64 -2.83
CA GLU A 57 23.13 10.67 -2.70
C GLU A 57 23.85 10.77 -1.34
N GLU A 58 23.70 11.91 -0.66
CA GLU A 58 24.33 12.17 0.66
C GLU A 58 23.49 11.64 1.83
N LEU A 59 22.27 11.14 1.61
CA LEU A 59 21.37 10.74 2.69
C LEU A 59 21.13 9.23 2.76
N VAL A 60 21.00 8.56 1.61
CA VAL A 60 20.65 7.15 1.57
C VAL A 60 21.12 6.48 0.28
N LYS A 61 21.61 5.25 0.40
CA LYS A 61 21.84 4.35 -0.73
C LYS A 61 20.88 3.17 -0.64
N ILE A 62 20.32 2.77 -1.78
CA ILE A 62 19.46 1.60 -1.87
C ILE A 62 20.05 0.62 -2.87
N LYS A 63 20.13 -0.63 -2.45
CA LYS A 63 20.45 -1.77 -3.30
C LYS A 63 19.27 -2.72 -3.30
N VAL A 64 18.94 -3.25 -4.48
CA VAL A 64 17.90 -4.26 -4.65
C VAL A 64 18.43 -5.47 -5.40
N THR A 65 17.91 -6.64 -5.03
CA THR A 65 18.25 -7.92 -5.67
C THR A 65 16.95 -8.65 -6.00
N PRO A 66 16.64 -8.97 -7.27
CA PRO A 66 17.41 -8.63 -8.47
C PRO A 66 17.46 -7.12 -8.72
N GLU A 67 18.49 -6.67 -9.42
CA GLU A 67 18.73 -5.25 -9.68
C GLU A 67 17.70 -4.65 -10.64
N PHE A 68 17.21 -3.45 -10.31
CA PHE A 68 16.39 -2.61 -11.19
C PHE A 68 16.54 -1.13 -10.83
N ASN A 69 16.11 -0.27 -11.74
CA ASN A 69 16.28 1.18 -11.60
C ASN A 69 15.30 1.80 -10.61
N PHE A 70 15.80 2.78 -9.87
CA PHE A 70 15.00 3.71 -9.07
C PHE A 70 15.06 5.12 -9.66
N GLY A 71 13.98 5.88 -9.46
CA GLY A 71 13.97 7.32 -9.57
C GLY A 71 13.71 7.94 -8.20
N PHE A 72 13.94 9.24 -8.12
CA PHE A 72 13.81 9.99 -6.89
C PHE A 72 13.01 11.27 -7.13
N ASP A 73 12.14 11.58 -6.19
CA ASP A 73 11.38 12.83 -6.19
C ASP A 73 11.03 13.22 -4.75
N ARG A 74 10.40 14.38 -4.56
CA ARG A 74 9.77 14.79 -3.30
C ARG A 74 8.36 14.23 -3.25
N MET A 75 8.02 13.61 -2.13
CA MET A 75 6.68 13.09 -1.91
C MET A 75 5.68 14.25 -1.76
N ARG A 76 4.78 14.40 -2.74
CA ARG A 76 3.73 15.42 -2.80
C ARG A 76 2.58 14.92 -3.69
N PRO A 77 1.35 15.45 -3.56
CA PRO A 77 0.27 15.12 -4.48
C PRO A 77 0.68 15.35 -5.95
N GLY A 78 0.30 14.43 -6.84
CA GLY A 78 0.64 14.44 -8.26
C GLY A 78 2.00 13.83 -8.62
N VAL A 79 2.82 13.44 -7.64
CA VAL A 79 4.09 12.76 -7.92
C VAL A 79 3.85 11.33 -8.40
N LEU A 80 4.68 10.85 -9.34
CA LEU A 80 4.57 9.50 -9.88
C LEU A 80 4.76 8.44 -8.79
N GLN A 81 4.04 7.34 -8.90
CA GLN A 81 4.19 6.18 -8.01
C GLN A 81 5.31 5.25 -8.49
N HIS A 82 5.34 4.94 -9.79
CA HIS A 82 6.27 3.99 -10.40
C HIS A 82 6.83 4.57 -11.70
N LEU A 83 8.08 4.21 -12.04
CA LEU A 83 8.79 4.75 -13.20
C LEU A 83 8.23 4.30 -14.55
N ASP A 84 7.62 3.11 -14.61
CA ASP A 84 7.12 2.47 -15.82
C ASP A 84 5.59 2.56 -15.97
N ARG A 85 4.94 3.35 -15.11
CA ARG A 85 3.49 3.62 -15.12
C ARG A 85 3.23 5.11 -15.02
N GLN A 86 1.96 5.50 -15.15
CA GLN A 86 1.52 6.89 -15.08
C GLN A 86 0.59 7.13 -13.89
N TYR A 87 0.66 6.25 -12.88
CA TYR A 87 -0.06 6.44 -11.62
C TYR A 87 0.61 7.51 -10.79
N THR A 88 -0.19 8.37 -10.17
CA THR A 88 0.25 9.44 -9.27
C THR A 88 -0.35 9.25 -7.89
N TYR A 89 0.33 9.74 -6.85
CA TYR A 89 -0.29 9.85 -5.53
C TYR A 89 -1.27 11.02 -5.50
N ASP A 90 -2.52 10.75 -5.12
CA ASP A 90 -3.55 11.77 -5.02
C ASP A 90 -3.71 12.26 -3.57
N VAL A 91 -3.47 11.36 -2.62
CA VAL A 91 -3.51 11.65 -1.18
C VAL A 91 -2.16 11.30 -0.56
N VAL A 92 -1.55 12.28 0.11
CA VAL A 92 -0.26 12.15 0.79
C VAL A 92 -0.43 12.53 2.25
N PRO A 93 -0.24 11.60 3.21
CA PRO A 93 -0.24 11.91 4.63
C PRO A 93 0.76 13.02 4.96
N PRO A 94 0.43 13.94 5.90
CA PRO A 94 1.31 15.05 6.26
C PRO A 94 2.72 14.60 6.65
N GLU A 95 2.88 13.45 7.31
CA GLU A 95 4.19 12.95 7.73
C GLU A 95 5.09 12.50 6.58
N LEU A 96 4.54 12.29 5.38
CA LEU A 96 5.30 11.97 4.18
C LEU A 96 5.64 13.20 3.34
N MET A 97 5.00 14.35 3.60
CA MET A 97 5.09 15.52 2.74
C MET A 97 6.55 16.01 2.63
N ASN A 98 7.00 16.22 1.39
CA ASN A 98 8.38 16.59 1.02
C ASN A 98 9.47 15.59 1.42
N GLY A 99 9.10 14.41 1.93
CA GLY A 99 10.01 13.29 2.12
C GLY A 99 10.65 12.86 0.81
N LEU A 100 11.84 12.26 0.91
CA LEU A 100 12.55 11.75 -0.26
C LEU A 100 11.90 10.44 -0.71
N LEU A 101 11.15 10.48 -1.80
CA LEU A 101 10.47 9.34 -2.39
C LEU A 101 11.41 8.58 -3.33
N PHE A 102 11.51 7.28 -3.11
CA PHE A 102 12.15 6.32 -4.01
C PHE A 102 11.07 5.61 -4.82
N GLN A 103 11.08 5.86 -6.13
CA GLN A 103 10.14 5.32 -7.10
C GLN A 103 10.78 4.11 -7.78
N GLY A 104 10.24 2.92 -7.53
CA GLY A 104 10.65 1.70 -8.22
C GLY A 104 9.89 1.45 -9.51
N ILE A 105 10.11 0.27 -10.09
CA ILE A 105 9.26 -0.26 -11.16
C ILE A 105 7.99 -0.88 -10.58
N HIS A 106 6.90 -0.85 -11.34
CA HIS A 106 5.67 -1.54 -11.01
C HIS A 106 5.85 -3.05 -11.13
N ARG A 107 5.59 -3.78 -10.02
CA ARG A 107 5.72 -5.24 -9.93
C ARG A 107 7.15 -5.72 -10.18
N PRO A 108 8.10 -5.40 -9.27
CA PRO A 108 9.43 -5.95 -9.36
C PRO A 108 9.39 -7.47 -9.18
N PRO A 109 10.42 -8.20 -9.66
CA PRO A 109 10.41 -9.65 -9.65
C PRO A 109 10.23 -10.25 -8.25
N LYS A 110 9.63 -11.43 -8.16
CA LYS A 110 9.64 -12.20 -6.91
C LYS A 110 11.07 -12.45 -6.44
N GLY A 111 11.27 -12.48 -5.12
CA GLY A 111 12.59 -12.54 -4.51
C GLY A 111 13.27 -11.18 -4.39
N THR A 112 12.58 -10.07 -4.68
CA THR A 112 13.10 -8.71 -4.49
C THR A 112 13.42 -8.46 -3.03
N ALA A 113 14.72 -8.43 -2.71
CA ALA A 113 15.28 -8.02 -1.44
C ALA A 113 15.76 -6.58 -1.52
N ILE A 114 15.74 -5.85 -0.40
CA ILE A 114 16.11 -4.44 -0.35
C ILE A 114 17.10 -4.24 0.78
N GLU A 115 18.23 -3.62 0.48
CA GLU A 115 19.21 -3.13 1.43
C GLU A 115 19.23 -1.60 1.37
N ILE A 116 19.15 -0.99 2.55
CA ILE A 116 19.09 0.46 2.75
C ILE A 116 20.29 0.84 3.60
N GLU A 117 21.20 1.63 3.04
CA GLU A 117 22.28 2.27 3.78
C GLU A 117 21.87 3.72 4.08
N LEU A 118 21.54 4.01 5.34
CA LEU A 118 21.30 5.36 5.80
C LEU A 118 22.62 6.02 6.20
N LEU A 119 22.91 7.18 5.61
CA LEU A 119 24.11 7.96 5.92
C LEU A 119 23.88 8.94 7.09
N ALA A 120 22.63 9.15 7.48
CA ALA A 120 22.23 9.95 8.62
C ALA A 120 20.92 9.41 9.23
N PRO A 121 20.61 9.71 10.51
CA PRO A 121 19.34 9.33 11.12
C PRO A 121 18.12 9.87 10.35
N ALA A 122 17.15 8.99 10.10
CA ALA A 122 15.95 9.30 9.34
C ALA A 122 14.79 8.43 9.80
N LYS A 123 13.57 8.89 9.55
CA LYS A 123 12.40 8.03 9.55
C LYS A 123 12.23 7.40 8.17
N ILE A 124 12.15 6.08 8.13
CA ILE A 124 11.88 5.33 6.91
C ILE A 124 10.39 4.97 6.90
N TYR A 125 9.73 5.27 5.79
CA TYR A 125 8.37 4.81 5.51
C TYR A 125 8.42 3.84 4.34
N PHE A 126 7.86 2.66 4.53
CA PHE A 126 7.70 1.66 3.50
C PHE A 126 6.22 1.37 3.32
N PHE A 127 5.71 1.52 2.11
CA PHE A 127 4.29 1.29 1.87
C PHE A 127 4.04 0.59 0.55
N PHE A 128 2.97 -0.20 0.52
CA PHE A 128 2.64 -1.09 -0.58
C PHE A 128 1.13 -1.28 -0.73
N HIS A 129 0.72 -1.73 -1.91
CA HIS A 129 -0.67 -2.01 -2.21
C HIS A 129 -1.16 -3.26 -1.47
N HIS A 130 -2.32 -3.21 -0.80
CA HIS A 130 -2.80 -4.28 0.08
C HIS A 130 -3.00 -5.66 -0.60
N ARG A 131 -3.35 -5.70 -1.89
CA ARG A 131 -3.54 -6.96 -2.66
C ARG A 131 -2.29 -7.40 -3.41
N GLU A 132 -1.41 -6.45 -3.71
CA GLU A 132 -0.28 -6.61 -4.61
C GLU A 132 0.97 -6.33 -3.77
N ASP A 133 1.11 -7.07 -2.67
CA ASP A 133 2.07 -6.76 -1.60
C ASP A 133 3.36 -7.58 -1.67
N GLY A 134 3.46 -8.55 -2.57
CA GLY A 134 4.63 -9.44 -2.67
C GLY A 134 4.93 -10.24 -1.41
N GLY A 135 3.98 -10.36 -0.48
CA GLY A 135 4.18 -10.95 0.84
C GLY A 135 4.73 -9.99 1.90
N TYR A 136 4.82 -8.69 1.62
CA TYR A 136 5.30 -7.70 2.59
C TYR A 136 4.46 -7.63 3.86
N THR A 137 3.15 -7.88 3.80
CA THR A 137 2.32 -7.93 5.03
C THR A 137 2.91 -8.91 6.06
N ASP A 138 3.25 -10.12 5.62
CA ASP A 138 3.81 -11.16 6.49
C ASP A 138 5.24 -10.81 6.92
N ILE A 139 6.06 -10.25 6.03
CA ILE A 139 7.44 -9.84 6.31
C ILE A 139 7.45 -8.76 7.40
N PHE A 140 6.75 -7.64 7.19
CA PHE A 140 6.76 -6.50 8.11
C PHE A 140 6.11 -6.82 9.45
N SER A 141 5.15 -7.74 9.51
CA SER A 141 4.58 -8.19 10.80
C SER A 141 5.62 -8.85 11.73
N LYS A 142 6.74 -9.32 11.18
CA LYS A 142 7.81 -10.02 11.90
C LYS A 142 9.09 -9.19 12.05
N LEU A 143 9.21 -8.09 11.31
CA LEU A 143 10.38 -7.21 11.37
C LEU A 143 10.37 -6.38 12.65
N LYS A 144 11.40 -6.54 13.48
CA LYS A 144 11.55 -5.79 14.74
C LYS A 144 11.75 -4.30 14.44
N GLY A 145 11.17 -3.44 15.28
CA GLY A 145 11.31 -1.98 15.21
C GLY A 145 10.35 -1.28 14.25
N TRP A 146 9.86 -1.99 13.22
CA TRP A 146 8.86 -1.44 12.31
C TRP A 146 7.48 -1.38 12.96
N LYS A 147 6.77 -0.27 12.75
CA LYS A 147 5.42 -0.06 13.26
C LYS A 147 4.48 0.19 12.09
N ARG A 148 3.31 -0.44 12.09
CA ARG A 148 2.27 -0.15 11.08
C ARG A 148 1.72 1.25 11.32
N SER A 149 1.63 2.06 10.27
CA SER A 149 1.06 3.41 10.33
C SER A 149 -0.47 3.36 10.23
N ALA A 150 -1.13 4.32 10.89
CA ALA A 150 -2.58 4.47 10.83
C ALA A 150 -3.05 5.19 9.56
N MET A 151 -2.21 6.08 9.02
CA MET A 151 -2.43 6.77 7.74
C MET A 151 -1.50 6.17 6.68
N PHE A 152 -1.87 6.33 5.42
CA PHE A 152 -1.09 5.84 4.28
C PHE A 152 -1.43 6.67 3.03
N PRO A 153 -0.51 6.77 2.07
CA PRO A 153 -0.81 7.45 0.82
C PRO A 153 -1.81 6.65 -0.02
N GLN A 154 -2.52 7.35 -0.88
CA GLN A 154 -3.41 6.75 -1.87
C GLN A 154 -2.99 7.24 -3.26
N TYR A 155 -3.13 6.36 -4.24
CA TYR A 155 -2.75 6.65 -5.62
C TYR A 155 -3.89 6.29 -6.55
N ASP A 156 -3.97 7.00 -7.67
CA ASP A 156 -4.89 6.73 -8.77
C ASP A 156 -6.38 6.58 -8.39
N ILE A 157 -6.83 7.36 -7.40
CA ILE A 157 -8.18 7.25 -6.79
C ILE A 157 -9.31 7.55 -7.78
N HIS A 158 -8.98 8.15 -8.92
CA HIS A 158 -9.93 8.50 -9.98
C HIS A 158 -10.14 7.38 -11.01
N HIS A 159 -9.37 6.27 -10.93
CA HIS A 159 -9.43 5.17 -11.91
C HIS A 159 -9.88 3.85 -11.27
N GLY A 160 -10.93 3.91 -10.44
CA GLY A 160 -11.55 2.75 -9.78
C GLY A 160 -11.04 2.53 -8.36
N ASP A 161 -11.26 1.33 -7.80
CA ASP A 161 -10.81 1.00 -6.43
C ASP A 161 -9.30 0.75 -6.32
N HIS A 162 -8.55 1.05 -7.39
CA HIS A 162 -7.12 0.90 -7.45
C HIS A 162 -6.45 1.97 -6.58
N GLY A 163 -5.55 1.54 -5.68
CA GLY A 163 -4.75 2.46 -4.86
C GLY A 163 -5.46 3.17 -3.70
N LEU A 164 -6.76 2.91 -3.47
CA LEU A 164 -7.48 3.35 -2.26
C LEU A 164 -6.97 2.69 -0.97
N ASN A 165 -6.45 1.46 -1.09
CA ASN A 165 -6.10 0.61 0.03
C ASN A 165 -4.61 0.27 -0.02
N MET A 166 -3.83 1.01 0.76
CA MET A 166 -2.41 0.79 0.95
C MET A 166 -2.11 0.39 2.39
N VAL A 167 -0.97 -0.24 2.60
CA VAL A 167 -0.43 -0.56 3.91
C VAL A 167 0.89 0.17 4.03
N MET A 168 1.11 0.87 5.14
CA MET A 168 2.34 1.57 5.44
C MET A 168 2.93 1.09 6.76
N TYR A 169 4.25 0.91 6.76
CA TYR A 169 5.07 0.70 7.94
C TYR A 169 6.10 1.82 8.05
N GLN A 170 6.49 2.13 9.28
CA GLN A 170 7.49 3.14 9.58
C GLN A 170 8.55 2.61 10.54
N LEU A 171 9.77 3.09 10.40
CA LEU A 171 10.90 2.81 11.26
C LEU A 171 11.63 4.12 11.58
N GLU A 172 11.81 4.41 12.87
CA GLU A 172 12.79 5.40 13.32
C GLU A 172 14.17 4.75 13.28
N ALA A 173 15.04 5.23 12.39
CA ALA A 173 16.34 4.64 12.13
C ALA A 173 17.46 5.65 12.39
N ASP A 174 18.62 5.11 12.80
CA ASP A 174 19.87 5.86 12.87
C ASP A 174 20.67 5.61 11.59
N ALA A 175 21.86 6.20 11.47
CA ALA A 175 22.75 5.86 10.37
C ALA A 175 23.17 4.38 10.47
N GLY A 176 23.21 3.67 9.34
CA GLY A 176 23.52 2.24 9.31
C GLY A 176 22.85 1.49 8.16
N ILE A 177 22.98 0.17 8.19
CA ILE A 177 22.45 -0.73 7.16
C ILE A 177 21.20 -1.44 7.67
N TYR A 178 20.14 -1.39 6.88
CA TYR A 178 18.85 -2.01 7.14
C TYR A 178 18.46 -2.91 5.97
N ALA A 179 17.93 -4.10 6.28
CA ALA A 179 17.52 -5.07 5.27
C ALA A 179 16.03 -5.35 5.36
N ILE A 180 15.38 -5.42 4.20
CA ILE A 180 14.02 -5.94 4.03
C ILE A 180 14.14 -7.26 3.27
N ALA A 181 13.57 -8.32 3.86
CA ALA A 181 13.64 -9.66 3.32
C ALA A 181 13.07 -9.76 1.88
N PRO A 182 13.53 -10.73 1.08
CA PRO A 182 13.00 -10.99 -0.26
C PRO A 182 11.48 -11.14 -0.29
N THR A 183 10.82 -10.61 -1.33
CA THR A 183 9.40 -10.89 -1.58
C THR A 183 9.13 -12.39 -1.71
N THR A 184 8.07 -12.86 -1.07
CA THR A 184 7.67 -14.27 -1.05
C THR A 184 6.58 -14.59 -2.07
N LYS A 185 5.89 -13.56 -2.57
CA LYS A 185 4.84 -13.64 -3.59
C LYS A 185 5.20 -12.71 -4.76
N ASP A 186 4.57 -12.95 -5.91
CA ASP A 186 4.70 -12.08 -7.08
C ASP A 186 3.97 -10.74 -6.90
N ARG A 187 4.20 -9.84 -7.86
CA ARG A 187 3.42 -8.60 -8.06
C ARG A 187 3.47 -7.61 -6.90
N ALA A 188 4.61 -7.44 -6.24
CA ALA A 188 4.76 -6.39 -5.25
C ALA A 188 4.57 -4.98 -5.88
N CYS A 189 3.81 -4.10 -5.26
CA CYS A 189 3.71 -2.70 -5.66
C CYS A 189 4.03 -1.86 -4.42
N PHE A 190 5.23 -1.28 -4.37
CA PHE A 190 5.72 -0.59 -3.17
C PHE A 190 6.50 0.67 -3.50
N SER A 191 6.64 1.52 -2.49
CA SER A 191 7.53 2.69 -2.53
C SER A 191 8.09 2.97 -1.14
N ILE A 192 9.17 3.74 -1.11
CA ILE A 192 9.90 4.05 0.12
C ILE A 192 10.05 5.56 0.23
N VAL A 193 9.77 6.13 1.39
CA VAL A 193 10.01 7.55 1.68
C VAL A 193 10.97 7.67 2.85
N PHE A 194 11.96 8.54 2.72
CA PHE A 194 12.92 8.88 3.76
C PHE A 194 12.70 10.30 4.26
N GLN A 195 12.52 10.46 5.57
CA GLN A 195 12.34 11.74 6.23
C GLN A 195 13.54 11.98 7.17
N PRO A 196 14.51 12.84 6.81
CA PRO A 196 15.63 13.17 7.70
C PRO A 196 15.12 13.74 9.03
N LYS A 197 15.72 13.38 10.16
CA LYS A 197 15.28 13.86 11.49
C LYS A 197 15.52 15.37 11.72
N ASN A 198 16.43 16.00 10.96
CA ASN A 198 16.95 17.35 11.23
C ASN A 198 16.70 18.34 10.07
N ARG A 199 15.45 18.61 9.70
CA ARG A 199 15.11 19.74 8.82
C ARG A 199 13.99 20.58 9.39
#